data_AF-A0A3D5X5F1-F1
#
_entry.id   AF-A0A3D5X5F1-F1
#
_cell.length_a   1.000
_cell.length_b   1.000
_cell.length_c   1.000
_cell.angle_alpha   90.00
_cell.angle_beta   90.00
_cell.angle_gamma   90.00
#
_symmetry.space_group_name_H-M   'P 1'
#
loop_
_entity.id
_entity.type
_entity.pdbx_description
1 polymer ?
#
loop_
_entity_poly.entity_id
_entity_poly.type
_entity_poly.pdbx_seq_one_letter_code
_entity_poly.pdbx_strand_id
1 'polypeptide(L)' 'KESLLAKIPGVEEVVKLDEPYSWLLSTTKADDIRASIFTFCAEHKLTVITLKQKSMQMEEVFQALTKE' A
#
# COMPACT_ATOMS: atom_id res chain seq x y z
N LYS A 1 -10.65 -9.84 -4.84
CA LYS A 1 -9.55 -10.12 -3.86
C LYS A 1 -9.15 -8.84 -3.12
N GLU A 2 -9.46 -7.67 -3.68
CA GLU A 2 -9.21 -6.34 -3.11
C GLU A 2 -9.74 -6.18 -1.67
N SER A 3 -10.92 -6.71 -1.34
CA SER A 3 -11.52 -6.56 0.01
C SER A 3 -10.77 -7.27 1.14
N LEU A 4 -9.80 -8.15 0.85
CA LEU A 4 -9.01 -8.82 1.89
C LEU A 4 -7.76 -8.01 2.26
N LEU A 5 -7.16 -7.32 1.30
CA LEU A 5 -6.02 -6.43 1.53
C LEU A 5 -6.41 -5.23 2.40
N ALA A 6 -7.64 -4.73 2.25
CA ALA A 6 -8.20 -3.67 3.08
C ALA A 6 -8.43 -4.08 4.54
N LYS A 7 -8.34 -5.39 4.86
CA LYS A 7 -8.43 -5.89 6.24
C LYS A 7 -7.07 -5.98 6.93
N ILE A 8 -5.98 -5.72 6.22
CA ILE A 8 -4.64 -5.73 6.80
C ILE A 8 -4.56 -4.60 7.84
N PRO A 9 -4.15 -4.89 9.08
CA PRO A 9 -4.07 -3.88 10.13
C PRO A 9 -3.05 -2.80 9.74
N GLY A 10 -3.50 -1.54 9.79
CA GLY A 10 -2.72 -0.37 9.42
C GLY A 10 -2.89 0.09 7.97
N VAL A 11 -3.59 -0.68 7.12
CA VAL A 11 -3.95 -0.25 5.76
C VAL A 11 -5.20 0.61 5.82
N GLU A 12 -5.13 1.81 5.26
CA GLU A 12 -6.26 2.74 5.16
C GLU A 12 -6.90 2.69 3.78
N GLU A 13 -6.08 2.59 2.73
CA GLU A 13 -6.54 2.57 1.35
C GLU A 13 -5.84 1.47 0.57
N VAL A 14 -6.61 0.83 -0.32
CA VAL A 14 -6.11 -0.17 -1.28
C VAL A 14 -6.53 0.24 -2.67
N VAL A 15 -5.54 0.58 -3.50
CA VAL A 15 -5.75 0.90 -4.91
C VAL A 15 -5.17 -0.22 -5.76
N LYS A 16 -5.96 -0.77 -6.66
CA LYS A 16 -5.47 -1.73 -7.64
C LYS A 16 -4.76 -0.97 -8.75
N LEU A 17 -3.54 -1.39 -9.09
CA LEU A 17 -2.78 -0.81 -10.20
C LEU A 17 -3.15 -1.53 -11.51
N ASP A 18 -2.89 -0.87 -12.64
CA ASP A 18 -3.10 -1.46 -13.97
C ASP A 18 -2.18 -2.68 -14.22
N GLU A 19 -1.05 -2.74 -13.50
CA GLU A 19 -0.14 -3.88 -13.54
C GLU A 19 -0.78 -5.14 -12.91
N PRO A 20 -0.56 -6.33 -13.52
CA PRO A 20 -1.16 -7.57 -13.04
C PRO A 20 -0.64 -7.93 -11.65
N TYR A 21 -1.57 -8.23 -10.74
CA TYR A 21 -1.28 -8.58 -9.35
C TYR A 21 -0.53 -7.50 -8.55
N SER A 22 -0.74 -6.25 -8.92
CA SER A 22 -0.13 -5.10 -8.24
C SER A 22 -1.19 -4.26 -7.51
N TRP A 23 -0.87 -3.91 -6.26
CA TRP A 23 -1.72 -3.07 -5.41
C TRP A 23 -0.87 -2.02 -4.71
N LEU A 24 -1.41 -0.83 -4.59
CA LEU A 24 -0.90 0.25 -3.77
C LEU A 24 -1.66 0.25 -2.45
N LEU A 25 -0.93 0.21 -1.35
CA LEU A 25 -1.47 0.23 0.00
C LEU A 25 -1.01 1.52 0.69
N SER A 26 -1.96 2.33 1.16
CA SER A 26 -1.67 3.57 1.88
C SER A 26 -1.92 3.37 3.37
N THR A 27 -1.11 4.04 4.21
CA THR A 27 -1.26 4.08 5.66
C THR A 27 -1.07 5.52 6.15
N THR A 28 -1.87 5.94 7.13
CA THR A 28 -1.82 7.29 7.70
C THR A 28 -0.83 7.45 8.84
N LYS A 29 -0.35 6.35 9.43
CA LYS A 29 0.62 6.39 10.52
C LYS A 29 2.01 6.05 10.01
N ALA A 30 3.02 6.53 10.73
CA ALA A 30 4.39 6.02 10.63
C ALA A 30 4.54 4.54 11.05
N ASP A 31 3.43 3.80 11.17
CA ASP A 31 3.41 2.39 11.48
C ASP A 31 3.91 1.60 10.28
N ASP A 32 4.90 0.76 10.53
CA ASP A 32 5.46 -0.12 9.52
C ASP A 32 4.50 -1.30 9.25
N ILE A 33 3.68 -1.16 8.20
CA ILE A 33 2.70 -2.19 7.80
C ILE A 33 3.34 -3.39 7.08
N ARG A 34 4.65 -3.41 6.84
CA ARG A 34 5.32 -4.48 6.08
C ARG A 34 5.14 -5.83 6.78
N ALA A 35 5.30 -5.88 8.11
CA ALA A 35 5.11 -7.10 8.88
C ALA A 35 3.70 -7.66 8.72
N SER A 36 2.68 -6.78 8.79
CA SER A 36 1.28 -7.16 8.59
C SER A 36 1.01 -7.71 7.19
N ILE A 37 1.62 -7.12 6.15
CA ILE A 37 1.52 -7.60 4.77
C ILE A 37 2.13 -9.00 4.64
N PHE A 38 3.32 -9.24 5.20
CA PHE A 38 3.95 -10.56 5.15
C PHE A 38 3.13 -11.63 5.85
N THR A 39 2.61 -11.34 7.04
CA THR A 39 1.72 -12.26 7.78
C THR A 39 0.48 -12.59 6.97
N PHE A 40 -0.19 -11.58 6.41
CA PHE A 40 -1.35 -11.77 5.54
C PHE A 40 -1.02 -12.67 4.34
N CYS A 41 0.10 -12.42 3.67
CA CYS A 41 0.51 -13.24 2.54
C CYS A 41 0.78 -14.70 2.95
N ALA A 42 1.42 -14.93 4.10
CA ALA A 42 1.66 -16.28 4.61
C ALA A 42 0.34 -17.02 4.90
N GLU A 43 -0.61 -16.37 5.57
CA GLU A 43 -1.93 -16.94 5.90
C GLU A 43 -2.76 -17.27 4.66
N HIS A 44 -2.67 -16.42 3.63
CA HIS A 44 -3.42 -16.56 2.38
C HIS A 44 -2.66 -17.32 1.27
N LYS A 45 -1.50 -17.91 1.57
CA LYS A 45 -0.64 -18.64 0.61
C LYS A 45 -0.25 -17.79 -0.61
N LEU A 46 -0.01 -16.50 -0.39
CA LEU A 46 0.48 -15.56 -1.40
C LEU A 46 1.99 -15.39 -1.25
N THR A 47 2.69 -15.25 -2.37
CA THR A 47 4.12 -14.94 -2.38
C THR A 47 4.32 -13.48 -2.75
N VAL A 48 5.03 -12.73 -1.89
CA VAL A 48 5.41 -11.34 -2.17
C VAL A 48 6.60 -11.36 -3.13
N ILE A 49 6.39 -10.92 -4.38
CA ILE A 49 7.47 -10.82 -5.38
C ILE A 49 8.26 -9.52 -5.18
N THR A 50 7.56 -8.42 -4.90
CA THR A 50 8.16 -7.09 -4.76
C THR A 50 7.34 -6.25 -3.81
N LEU A 51 8.02 -5.54 -2.91
CA LEU A 51 7.41 -4.55 -2.03
C LEU A 51 8.26 -3.27 -2.11
N LYS A 52 7.64 -2.16 -2.53
CA LYS A 52 8.29 -0.86 -2.64
C LYS A 52 7.57 0.12 -1.73
N GLN A 53 8.31 0.72 -0.80
CA GLN A 53 7.81 1.85 -0.04
C GLN A 53 7.95 3.12 -0.89
N LYS A 54 6.85 3.84 -1.09
CA LYS A 54 6.86 5.18 -1.68
C LYS A 54 6.45 6.18 -0.61
N SER A 55 7.40 6.96 -0.12
CA SER A 55 7.12 8.14 0.69
C SER A 55 6.83 9.32 -0.24
N MET A 56 5.66 9.94 -0.12
CA MET A 56 5.41 11.21 -0.81
C MET A 56 6.31 12.30 -0.20
N GLN A 57 7.09 12.99 -1.03
CA GLN A 57 7.81 14.17 -0.57
C GLN A 57 6.83 15.36 -0.46
N MET A 58 7.02 16.22 0.54
CA MET A 58 6.19 17.41 0.76
C MET A 58 6.08 18.28 -0.50
N GLU A 59 7.15 18.34 -1.29
CA GLU A 59 7.18 19.08 -2.56
C GLU A 59 6.29 18.45 -3.64
N GLU A 60 6.19 17.11 -3.71
CA GLU A 60 5.27 16.43 -4.61
C GLU A 60 3.81 16.69 -4.23
N VAL A 61 3.52 16.73 -2.92
CA VAL A 61 2.19 17.08 -2.39
C VAL A 61 1.84 18.53 -2.72
N PHE A 62 2.79 19.45 -2.51
CA PHE A 62 2.62 20.86 -2.80
C PHE A 62 2.36 21.10 -4.29
N GLN A 63 3.19 20.53 -5.18
CA GLN A 63 3.03 20.62 -6.64
C GLN A 63 1.71 20.04 -7.15
N ALA A 64 1.20 18.97 -6.54
CA ALA A 64 -0.10 18.40 -6.91
C ALA A 64 -1.28 19.31 -6.54
N LEU A 65 -1.17 20.06 -5.44
CA LEU A 65 -2.22 20.95 -4.96
C LEU A 65 -2.17 22.35 -5.59
N THR A 66 -1.00 22.82 -6.02
CA THR A 66 -0.83 24.19 -6.56
C THR A 66 -0.72 24.25 -8.09
N LYS A 67 -0.88 23.13 -8.80
CA LYS A 67 -1.05 23.13 -10.27
C LYS A 67 -2.52 23.42 -10.61
N GLU A 68 -2.94 24.64 -10.33
CA GLU A 68 -4.06 25.32 -10.98
C GLU A 68 -3.55 26.52 -11.77
#